data_AF-X0WIK2-F1
#
_entry.id   AF-X0WIK2-F1
#
_cell.length_a   1.000
_cell.length_b   1.000
_cell.length_c   1.000
_cell.angle_alpha   90.00
_cell.angle_beta   90.00
_cell.angle_gamma   90.00
#
_symmetry.space_group_name_H-M   'P 1'
#
loop_
_entity.id
_entity.type
_entity.pdbx_description
1 polymer ?
#
loop_
_entity_poly.entity_id
_entity_poly.type
_entity_poly.pdbx_seq_one_letter_code
_entity_poly.pdbx_strand_id
1 'polypeptide(L)'
;QKSVEVRGLKVTVSSIDIPCSFGPAYEGERVRGADLYAQMGGGKTQCTELVKMAEMNEIDDGKIDIVGPDITDLKEGETMPLGIYVQIAGREFQPDFEPIIERQIHHLINYMQGIMHIGQRDISWIRVSKAAIEKGVTMKDIGTVLHAKFHQDFQKIVDKVQITLYTQKKDVDELTKRARGEYKTRDERVENMTDEDVETYYSCTLCQSFAPNHVCTVSPERTGLCGAYNWMDCKASFEINPTGPNQPIEKGECLDAVLGQ
;
A
#
# COMPACT_ATOMS: atom_id res chain seq x y z
N GLN A 1 3.94 -10.74 27.51
CA GLN A 1 2.65 -10.33 28.10
C GLN A 1 2.83 -9.55 29.41
N LYS A 2 3.31 -10.16 30.50
CA LYS A 2 3.54 -9.44 31.79
C LYS A 2 4.34 -8.14 31.68
N SER A 3 5.44 -8.12 30.91
CA SER A 3 6.25 -6.90 30.73
C SER A 3 5.55 -5.78 29.95
N VAL A 4 4.58 -6.14 29.11
CA VAL A 4 3.78 -5.20 28.29
C VAL A 4 2.72 -4.54 29.16
N GLU A 5 2.00 -5.33 29.98
CA GLU A 5 1.04 -4.83 30.96
C GLU A 5 1.69 -3.97 32.05
N VAL A 6 2.83 -4.41 32.61
CA VAL A 6 3.55 -3.67 33.68
C VAL A 6 4.06 -2.32 33.20
N ARG A 7 4.39 -2.18 31.90
CA ARG A 7 4.79 -0.89 31.30
C ARG A 7 3.63 -0.05 30.78
N GLY A 8 2.38 -0.50 30.94
CA GLY A 8 1.21 0.21 30.42
C GLY A 8 1.16 0.30 28.89
N LEU A 9 1.91 -0.56 28.19
CA LEU A 9 1.92 -0.61 26.74
C LEU A 9 0.62 -1.27 26.28
N LYS A 10 -0.30 -0.48 25.73
CA LYS A 10 -1.50 -1.00 25.05
C LYS A 10 -1.07 -1.59 23.70
N VAL A 11 -0.66 -2.86 23.71
CA VAL A 11 -0.38 -3.59 22.47
C VAL A 11 -1.66 -4.29 22.05
N THR A 12 -2.35 -3.74 21.05
CA THR A 12 -3.36 -4.47 20.29
C THR A 12 -2.61 -5.50 19.44
N VAL A 13 -2.25 -6.64 20.03
CA VAL A 13 -1.65 -7.76 19.29
C VAL A 13 -2.79 -8.42 18.51
N SER A 14 -3.03 -7.97 17.29
CA SER A 14 -3.68 -8.78 16.27
C SER A 14 -2.64 -9.81 15.81
N SER A 15 -2.78 -11.05 16.26
CA SER A 15 -2.04 -12.15 15.67
C SER A 15 -2.57 -12.36 14.26
N ILE A 16 -1.78 -12.04 13.24
CA ILE A 16 -2.09 -12.40 11.85
C ILE A 16 -1.59 -13.82 11.64
N ASP A 17 -2.47 -14.73 11.22
CA ASP A 17 -2.15 -16.14 10.99
C ASP A 17 -1.46 -16.31 9.63
N ILE A 18 -0.14 -16.14 9.61
CA ILE A 18 0.73 -16.34 8.45
C ILE A 18 2.00 -17.11 8.85
N PRO A 19 2.65 -17.83 7.92
CA PRO A 19 3.81 -18.69 8.23
C PRO A 19 5.12 -17.93 8.47
N CYS A 20 5.16 -16.62 8.26
CA CYS A 20 6.34 -15.79 8.46
C CYS A 20 6.15 -14.79 9.61
N SER A 21 7.27 -14.25 10.11
CA SER A 21 7.20 -13.11 11.01
C SER A 21 6.62 -11.89 10.30
N PHE A 22 5.88 -11.07 11.04
CA PHE A 22 5.25 -9.86 10.53
C PHE A 22 5.58 -8.65 11.42
N GLY A 23 5.99 -7.54 10.81
CA GLY A 23 6.12 -6.26 11.51
C GLY A 23 7.05 -5.26 10.82
N PRO A 24 7.05 -4.01 11.30
CA PRO A 24 7.81 -2.91 10.69
C PRO A 24 9.32 -3.11 10.71
N ALA A 25 9.85 -3.98 11.58
CA ALA A 25 11.28 -4.29 11.63
C ALA A 25 11.80 -5.00 10.36
N TYR A 26 10.91 -5.61 9.57
CA TYR A 26 11.24 -6.24 8.30
C TYR A 26 11.11 -5.27 7.11
N GLU A 27 10.54 -4.09 7.33
CA GLU A 27 10.42 -3.06 6.29
C GLU A 27 11.82 -2.62 5.83
N GLY A 28 12.10 -2.80 4.55
CA GLY A 28 13.41 -2.46 3.96
C GLY A 28 14.34 -3.65 3.76
N GLU A 29 13.95 -4.87 4.15
CA GLU A 29 14.63 -6.09 3.69
C GLU A 29 14.69 -6.12 2.16
N ARG A 30 15.88 -6.43 1.61
CA ARG A 30 16.06 -6.53 0.15
C ARG A 30 16.27 -7.98 -0.27
N VAL A 31 15.36 -8.49 -1.09
CA VAL A 31 15.51 -9.80 -1.73
C VAL A 31 16.39 -9.64 -2.98
N ARG A 32 17.66 -10.01 -2.86
CA ARG A 32 18.64 -10.00 -3.95
C ARG A 32 18.56 -11.28 -4.77
N GLY A 33 19.21 -11.30 -5.93
CA GLY A 33 19.14 -12.44 -6.86
C GLY A 33 19.57 -13.78 -6.26
N ALA A 34 20.53 -13.78 -5.32
CA ALA A 34 20.98 -15.00 -4.65
C ALA A 34 19.89 -15.63 -3.75
N ASP A 35 19.05 -14.79 -3.14
CA ASP A 35 18.01 -15.18 -2.18
C ASP A 35 16.62 -15.25 -2.83
N LEU A 36 16.51 -14.88 -4.11
CA LEU A 36 15.25 -14.81 -4.84
C LEU A 36 14.70 -16.20 -5.13
N TYR A 37 13.43 -16.43 -4.77
CA TYR A 37 12.66 -17.58 -5.25
C TYR A 37 11.85 -17.22 -6.48
N ALA A 38 10.99 -16.18 -6.40
CA ALA A 38 10.19 -15.73 -7.52
C ALA A 38 9.97 -14.21 -7.48
N GLN A 39 9.65 -13.62 -8.63
CA GLN A 39 9.31 -12.19 -8.71
C GLN A 39 8.13 -11.88 -9.63
N MET A 40 7.41 -10.80 -9.29
CA MET A 40 6.28 -10.25 -10.01
C MET A 40 6.53 -8.77 -10.25
N GLY A 41 6.42 -8.30 -11.50
CA GLY A 41 6.73 -6.90 -11.82
C GLY A 41 8.21 -6.67 -12.16
N GLY A 42 8.70 -5.46 -11.88
CA GLY A 42 10.10 -5.08 -12.09
C GLY A 42 10.52 -5.11 -13.57
N GLY A 43 9.58 -4.81 -14.47
CA GLY A 43 9.78 -4.83 -15.92
C GLY A 43 9.85 -6.23 -16.56
N LYS A 44 9.78 -7.32 -15.77
CA LYS A 44 9.76 -8.70 -16.31
C LYS A 44 8.36 -9.20 -16.60
N THR A 45 7.41 -8.88 -15.71
CA THR A 45 5.98 -9.18 -15.84
C THR A 45 5.16 -7.96 -15.43
N GLN A 46 3.86 -7.95 -15.73
CA GLN A 46 2.96 -6.92 -15.23
C GLN A 46 2.64 -7.19 -13.75
N CYS A 47 2.72 -6.15 -12.92
CA CYS A 47 2.31 -6.20 -11.52
C CYS A 47 1.52 -4.95 -11.19
N THR A 48 0.26 -5.13 -10.80
CA THR A 48 -0.70 -4.05 -10.61
C THR A 48 -1.42 -4.23 -9.28
N GLU A 49 -1.53 -3.16 -8.50
CA GLU A 49 -2.30 -3.12 -7.25
C GLU A 49 -3.37 -2.04 -7.32
N LEU A 50 -4.63 -2.39 -7.09
CA LEU A 50 -5.75 -1.46 -7.17
C LEU A 50 -6.66 -1.63 -5.96
N VAL A 51 -6.87 -0.55 -5.21
CA VAL A 51 -7.97 -0.47 -4.24
C VAL A 51 -9.18 0.17 -4.90
N LYS A 52 -10.37 -0.38 -4.66
CA LYS A 52 -11.63 0.19 -5.13
C LYS A 52 -12.72 0.12 -4.07
N MET A 53 -13.46 1.22 -3.92
CA MET A 53 -14.69 1.21 -3.13
C MET A 53 -15.73 0.28 -3.77
N ALA A 54 -16.40 -0.51 -2.95
CA ALA A 54 -17.51 -1.36 -3.31
C ALA A 54 -18.71 -1.09 -2.41
N GLU A 55 -19.91 -1.45 -2.87
CA GLU A 55 -21.11 -1.38 -2.06
C GLU A 55 -21.13 -2.51 -1.01
N MET A 56 -21.81 -2.27 0.12
CA MET A 56 -21.86 -3.22 1.24
C MET A 56 -22.40 -4.61 0.89
N ASN A 57 -23.17 -4.73 -0.20
CA ASN A 57 -23.76 -5.97 -0.69
C ASN A 57 -22.99 -6.61 -1.86
N GLU A 58 -21.95 -5.96 -2.38
CA GLU A 58 -21.16 -6.47 -3.51
C GLU A 58 -20.02 -7.39 -3.07
N ILE A 59 -19.59 -7.30 -1.81
CA ILE A 59 -18.44 -8.03 -1.29
C ILE A 59 -18.72 -8.75 0.03
N ASP A 60 -17.99 -9.85 0.20
CA ASP A 60 -17.96 -10.64 1.42
C ASP A 60 -16.69 -10.34 2.21
N ASP A 61 -16.84 -9.96 3.47
CA ASP A 61 -15.68 -9.66 4.32
C ASP A 61 -14.83 -10.91 4.55
N GLY A 62 -13.51 -10.76 4.46
CA GLY A 62 -12.55 -11.85 4.66
C GLY A 62 -12.41 -12.79 3.47
N LYS A 63 -13.13 -12.55 2.37
CA LYS A 63 -12.99 -13.35 1.16
C LYS A 63 -11.67 -13.02 0.47
N ILE A 64 -10.84 -14.04 0.31
CA ILE A 64 -9.55 -13.98 -0.38
C ILE A 64 -9.57 -15.02 -1.49
N ASP A 65 -9.64 -14.56 -2.74
CA ASP A 65 -9.65 -15.39 -3.94
C ASP A 65 -8.29 -15.32 -4.66
N ILE A 66 -7.80 -16.47 -5.12
CA ILE A 66 -6.61 -16.56 -5.98
C ILE A 66 -7.07 -17.09 -7.33
N VAL A 67 -6.86 -16.30 -8.39
CA VAL A 67 -7.28 -16.63 -9.75
C VAL A 67 -6.04 -16.85 -10.60
N GLY A 68 -5.69 -18.13 -10.74
CA GLY A 68 -4.48 -18.60 -11.44
C GLY A 68 -3.59 -19.44 -10.52
N PRO A 69 -2.33 -19.70 -10.91
CA PRO A 69 -1.37 -20.47 -10.10
C PRO A 69 -0.97 -19.72 -8.82
N ASP A 70 -0.62 -20.46 -7.78
CA ASP A 70 0.01 -19.90 -6.58
C ASP A 70 1.53 -19.75 -6.80
N ILE A 71 2.21 -19.01 -5.93
CA ILE A 71 3.67 -18.87 -5.98
C ILE A 71 4.37 -20.21 -5.71
N THR A 72 3.72 -21.12 -4.98
CA THR A 72 4.24 -22.48 -4.71
C THR A 72 4.26 -23.38 -5.94
N ASP A 73 3.54 -23.01 -7.01
CA ASP A 73 3.53 -23.75 -8.27
C ASP A 73 4.73 -23.38 -9.17
N LEU A 74 5.46 -22.32 -8.83
CA LEU A 74 6.63 -21.87 -9.57
C LEU A 74 7.89 -22.64 -9.20
N LYS A 75 8.89 -22.57 -10.08
CA LYS A 75 10.27 -22.99 -9.77
C LYS A 75 11.09 -21.79 -9.34
N GLU A 76 12.17 -22.07 -8.61
CA GLU A 76 13.14 -21.06 -8.22
C GLU A 76 13.67 -20.28 -9.45
N GLY A 77 13.68 -18.95 -9.34
CA GLY A 77 14.09 -18.01 -10.36
C GLY A 77 12.97 -17.59 -11.34
N GLU A 78 11.79 -18.21 -11.28
CA GLU A 78 10.69 -17.90 -12.20
C GLU A 78 10.00 -16.57 -11.88
N THR A 79 9.19 -16.13 -12.85
CA THR A 79 8.44 -14.88 -12.78
C THR A 79 6.98 -15.13 -13.14
N MET A 80 6.07 -14.43 -12.47
CA MET A 80 4.64 -14.48 -12.77
C MET A 80 4.06 -13.06 -12.80
N PRO A 81 2.98 -12.81 -13.56
CA PRO A 81 2.24 -11.57 -13.44
C PRO A 81 1.45 -11.56 -12.11
N LEU A 82 1.15 -10.38 -11.59
CA LEU A 82 0.33 -10.25 -10.38
C LEU A 82 -0.64 -9.07 -10.48
N GLY A 83 -1.89 -9.31 -10.14
CA GLY A 83 -2.90 -8.30 -9.93
C GLY A 83 -3.42 -8.39 -8.51
N ILE A 84 -3.16 -7.39 -7.67
CA ILE A 84 -3.71 -7.27 -6.32
C ILE A 84 -4.95 -6.38 -6.42
N TYR A 85 -6.13 -6.96 -6.41
CA TYR A 85 -7.38 -6.20 -6.42
C TYR A 85 -8.01 -6.24 -5.03
N VAL A 86 -8.09 -5.09 -4.39
CA VAL A 86 -8.67 -4.92 -3.06
C VAL A 86 -9.98 -4.16 -3.19
N GLN A 87 -11.07 -4.76 -2.72
CA GLN A 87 -12.36 -4.12 -2.65
C GLN A 87 -12.69 -3.80 -1.19
N ILE A 88 -13.12 -2.57 -0.93
CA ILE A 88 -13.42 -2.09 0.41
C ILE A 88 -14.83 -1.52 0.43
N ALA A 89 -15.61 -1.92 1.43
CA ALA A 89 -16.89 -1.31 1.73
C ALA A 89 -16.88 -0.78 3.17
N GLY A 90 -17.46 0.39 3.36
CA GLY A 90 -17.62 0.99 4.68
C GLY A 90 -18.55 2.18 4.61
N ARG A 91 -19.33 2.39 5.67
CA ARG A 91 -20.33 3.48 5.72
C ARG A 91 -19.71 4.87 5.61
N GLU A 92 -18.51 5.01 6.17
CA GLU A 92 -17.72 6.24 6.12
C GLU A 92 -16.62 6.17 5.04
N PHE A 93 -16.58 5.11 4.23
CA PHE A 93 -15.58 4.98 3.17
C PHE A 93 -15.97 5.84 1.96
N GLN A 94 -14.99 6.53 1.38
CA GLN A 94 -15.19 7.41 0.23
C GLN A 94 -14.16 7.10 -0.86
N PRO A 95 -14.46 7.38 -2.14
CA PRO A 95 -13.50 7.18 -3.23
C PRO A 95 -12.17 7.93 -3.06
N ASP A 96 -12.17 9.04 -2.31
CA ASP A 96 -10.96 9.81 -1.98
C ASP A 96 -10.02 9.05 -1.01
N PHE A 97 -10.50 8.00 -0.34
CA PHE A 97 -9.68 7.18 0.54
C PHE A 97 -9.01 6.00 -0.17
N GLU A 98 -9.40 5.68 -1.41
CA GLU A 98 -8.81 4.58 -2.18
C GLU A 98 -7.27 4.70 -2.29
N PRO A 99 -6.68 5.87 -2.64
CA PRO A 99 -5.22 5.99 -2.77
C PRO A 99 -4.48 5.82 -1.44
N ILE A 100 -5.11 6.24 -0.33
CA ILE A 100 -4.54 6.15 1.02
C ILE A 100 -4.38 4.69 1.43
N ILE A 101 -5.42 3.89 1.19
CA ILE A 101 -5.37 2.46 1.47
C ILE A 101 -4.42 1.75 0.48
N GLU A 102 -4.45 2.13 -0.79
CA GLU A 102 -3.60 1.53 -1.83
C GLU A 102 -2.12 1.70 -1.48
N ARG A 103 -1.72 2.87 -0.97
CA ARG A 103 -0.33 3.09 -0.54
C ARG A 103 0.10 2.19 0.61
N GLN A 104 -0.81 1.78 1.49
CA GLN A 104 -0.47 0.88 2.58
C GLN A 104 -0.09 -0.52 2.09
N ILE A 105 -0.53 -0.94 0.90
CA ILE A 105 -0.11 -2.24 0.30
C ILE A 105 1.42 -2.36 0.31
N HIS A 106 2.12 -1.27 -0.04
CA HIS A 106 3.57 -1.24 0.00
C HIS A 106 4.14 -1.57 1.38
N HIS A 107 3.67 -0.90 2.43
CA HIS A 107 4.19 -1.09 3.78
C HIS A 107 3.82 -2.48 4.31
N LEU A 108 2.55 -2.87 4.15
CA LEU A 108 2.02 -4.11 4.70
C LEU A 108 2.67 -5.36 4.08
N ILE A 109 2.95 -5.35 2.77
CA ILE A 109 3.68 -6.45 2.13
C ILE A 109 5.15 -6.47 2.60
N ASN A 110 5.81 -5.32 2.74
CA ASN A 110 7.19 -5.26 3.25
C ASN A 110 7.30 -5.63 4.75
N TYR A 111 6.19 -5.68 5.50
CA TYR A 111 6.20 -6.15 6.88
C TYR A 111 6.27 -7.67 6.98
N MET A 112 5.98 -8.39 5.89
CA MET A 112 6.15 -9.84 5.82
C MET A 112 7.63 -10.17 5.61
N GLN A 113 8.23 -10.86 6.59
CA GLN A 113 9.64 -11.21 6.53
C GLN A 113 9.99 -12.01 5.26
N GLY A 114 11.03 -11.58 4.55
CA GLY A 114 11.49 -12.24 3.32
C GLY A 114 10.66 -11.93 2.08
N ILE A 115 9.78 -10.94 2.13
CA ILE A 115 9.09 -10.36 0.97
C ILE A 115 9.52 -8.90 0.80
N MET A 116 9.76 -8.49 -0.44
CA MET A 116 10.12 -7.13 -0.80
C MET A 116 9.10 -6.58 -1.80
N HIS A 117 8.49 -5.43 -1.50
CA HIS A 117 7.60 -4.71 -2.39
C HIS A 117 8.17 -3.32 -2.70
N ILE A 118 8.25 -2.94 -3.97
CA ILE A 118 8.68 -1.61 -4.43
C ILE A 118 7.73 -1.13 -5.52
N GLY A 119 7.61 0.18 -5.68
CA GLY A 119 6.69 0.78 -6.65
C GLY A 119 5.30 0.97 -6.06
N GLN A 120 4.36 1.22 -6.95
CA GLN A 120 2.95 1.41 -6.65
C GLN A 120 2.11 1.19 -7.91
N ARG A 121 0.78 1.24 -7.79
CA ARG A 121 -0.15 1.28 -8.92
C ARG A 121 0.12 0.12 -9.89
N ASP A 122 0.36 0.39 -11.18
CA ASP A 122 0.66 -0.62 -12.22
C ASP A 122 2.16 -0.81 -12.49
N ILE A 123 3.02 -0.28 -11.63
CA ILE A 123 4.48 -0.43 -11.71
C ILE A 123 5.07 -1.06 -10.45
N SER A 124 4.23 -1.75 -9.67
CA SER A 124 4.66 -2.50 -8.49
C SER A 124 5.67 -3.59 -8.87
N TRP A 125 6.48 -3.98 -7.88
CA TRP A 125 7.51 -4.99 -8.02
C TRP A 125 7.66 -5.74 -6.72
N ILE A 126 7.28 -7.02 -6.75
CA ILE A 126 7.35 -7.92 -5.61
C ILE A 126 8.40 -8.98 -5.84
N ARG A 127 9.20 -9.25 -4.81
CA ARG A 127 10.12 -10.37 -4.74
C ARG A 127 9.86 -11.19 -3.49
N VAL A 128 9.86 -12.50 -3.65
CA VAL A 128 9.72 -13.45 -2.54
C VAL A 128 11.02 -14.24 -2.41
N SER A 129 11.55 -14.30 -1.18
CA SER A 129 12.79 -15.00 -0.89
C SER A 129 12.58 -16.52 -0.76
N LYS A 130 13.66 -17.29 -0.94
CA LYS A 130 13.64 -18.75 -0.70
C LYS A 130 13.25 -19.08 0.73
N ALA A 131 13.75 -18.30 1.71
CA ALA A 131 13.42 -18.46 3.12
C ALA A 131 11.94 -18.23 3.45
N ALA A 132 11.25 -17.35 2.71
CA ALA A 132 9.81 -17.16 2.87
C ALA A 132 9.03 -18.39 2.37
N ILE A 133 9.43 -18.97 1.22
CA ILE A 133 8.82 -20.19 0.68
C ILE A 133 9.10 -21.41 1.58
N GLU A 134 10.31 -21.55 2.11
CA GLU A 134 10.65 -22.62 3.07
C GLU A 134 9.79 -22.59 4.34
N LYS A 135 9.36 -21.40 4.76
CA LYS A 135 8.41 -21.24 5.88
C LYS A 135 6.97 -21.58 5.49
N GLY A 136 6.65 -21.61 4.21
CA GLY A 136 5.33 -21.94 3.68
C GLY A 136 4.51 -20.74 3.22
N VAL A 137 5.14 -19.57 2.97
CA VAL A 137 4.43 -18.39 2.43
C VAL A 137 3.81 -18.70 1.07
N THR A 138 2.54 -18.35 0.93
CA THR A 138 1.72 -18.47 -0.29
C THR A 138 1.20 -17.12 -0.73
N MET A 139 0.58 -17.05 -1.91
CA MET A 139 -0.11 -15.83 -2.34
C MET A 139 -1.26 -15.47 -1.38
N LYS A 140 -1.93 -16.46 -0.79
CA LYS A 140 -3.04 -16.24 0.16
C LYS A 140 -2.62 -15.39 1.36
N ASP A 141 -1.39 -15.57 1.85
CA ASP A 141 -0.88 -14.87 3.02
C ASP A 141 -0.77 -13.35 2.81
N ILE A 142 -0.49 -12.92 1.57
CA ILE A 142 -0.56 -11.49 1.20
C ILE A 142 -1.99 -10.98 1.41
N GLY A 143 -2.99 -11.74 0.94
CA GLY A 143 -4.40 -11.41 1.16
C GLY A 143 -4.78 -11.36 2.64
N THR A 144 -4.32 -12.34 3.42
CA THR A 144 -4.58 -12.42 4.87
C THR A 144 -4.02 -11.20 5.60
N VAL A 145 -2.79 -10.80 5.28
CA VAL A 145 -2.15 -9.60 5.84
C VAL A 145 -2.92 -8.35 5.50
N LEU A 146 -3.23 -8.14 4.21
CA LEU A 146 -3.93 -6.93 3.76
C LEU A 146 -5.32 -6.82 4.40
N HIS A 147 -6.10 -7.90 4.45
CA HIS A 147 -7.41 -7.93 5.12
C HIS A 147 -7.31 -7.54 6.59
N ALA A 148 -6.47 -8.25 7.34
CA ALA A 148 -6.33 -8.03 8.78
C ALA A 148 -5.85 -6.62 9.11
N LYS A 149 -4.90 -6.10 8.34
CA LYS A 149 -4.27 -4.80 8.57
C LYS A 149 -5.13 -3.63 8.15
N PHE A 150 -5.88 -3.75 7.04
CA PHE A 150 -6.84 -2.70 6.67
C PHE A 150 -7.94 -2.55 7.73
N HIS A 151 -8.48 -3.67 8.23
CA HIS A 151 -9.40 -3.64 9.37
C HIS A 151 -8.77 -3.01 10.61
N GLN A 152 -7.57 -3.45 10.98
CA GLN A 152 -6.91 -2.96 12.19
C GLN A 152 -6.60 -1.46 12.14
N ASP A 153 -6.07 -0.97 11.02
CA ASP A 153 -5.50 0.37 10.92
C ASP A 153 -6.56 1.41 10.52
N PHE A 154 -7.65 0.98 9.88
CA PHE A 154 -8.70 1.85 9.35
C PHE A 154 -10.10 1.53 9.87
N GLN A 155 -10.21 1.06 11.12
CA GLN A 155 -11.46 0.64 11.80
C GLN A 155 -12.64 1.62 11.68
N LYS A 156 -12.37 2.91 11.50
CA LYS A 156 -13.41 3.94 11.39
C LYS A 156 -14.08 3.99 10.02
N ILE A 157 -13.38 3.56 8.96
CA ILE A 157 -13.81 3.73 7.57
C ILE A 157 -13.93 2.39 6.83
N VAL A 158 -13.31 1.31 7.32
CA VAL A 158 -13.37 -0.03 6.70
C VAL A 158 -14.34 -0.90 7.50
N ASP A 159 -15.44 -1.33 6.88
CA ASP A 159 -16.39 -2.31 7.45
C ASP A 159 -16.21 -3.71 6.82
N LYS A 160 -15.83 -3.80 5.54
CA LYS A 160 -15.57 -5.07 4.82
C LYS A 160 -14.38 -4.94 3.86
N VAL A 161 -13.61 -6.01 3.75
CA VAL A 161 -12.52 -6.13 2.77
C VAL A 161 -12.60 -7.47 2.06
N GLN A 162 -12.58 -7.43 0.73
CA GLN A 162 -12.42 -8.59 -0.15
C GLN A 162 -11.18 -8.41 -1.01
N ILE A 163 -10.40 -9.47 -1.19
CA ILE A 163 -9.15 -9.44 -1.95
C ILE A 163 -9.19 -10.50 -3.04
N THR A 164 -8.80 -10.11 -4.24
CA THR A 164 -8.60 -11.02 -5.36
C THR A 164 -7.18 -10.86 -5.89
N LEU A 165 -6.45 -11.98 -5.92
CA LEU A 165 -5.09 -12.06 -6.42
C LEU A 165 -5.11 -12.75 -7.78
N TYR A 166 -4.91 -11.99 -8.84
CA TYR A 166 -4.81 -12.51 -10.20
C TYR A 166 -3.38 -12.86 -10.52
N THR A 167 -3.13 -14.09 -10.97
CA THR A 167 -1.78 -14.58 -11.26
C THR A 167 -1.60 -15.09 -12.68
N GLN A 168 -2.68 -15.06 -13.48
CA GLN A 168 -2.64 -15.34 -14.91
C GLN A 168 -2.61 -14.06 -15.74
N LYS A 169 -1.83 -14.07 -16.83
CA LYS A 169 -1.55 -12.88 -17.64
C LYS A 169 -2.81 -12.15 -18.11
N LYS A 170 -3.80 -12.90 -18.61
CA LYS A 170 -5.04 -12.33 -19.14
C LYS A 170 -5.76 -11.47 -18.11
N ASP A 171 -5.97 -12.01 -16.91
CA ASP A 171 -6.72 -11.31 -15.87
C ASP A 171 -5.93 -10.13 -15.30
N VAL A 172 -4.60 -10.26 -15.20
CA VAL A 172 -3.73 -9.15 -14.80
C VAL A 172 -3.74 -8.03 -15.84
N ASP A 173 -3.75 -8.34 -17.14
CA ASP A 173 -3.86 -7.33 -18.20
C ASP A 173 -5.22 -6.62 -18.14
N GLU A 174 -6.31 -7.36 -17.91
CA GLU A 174 -7.66 -6.81 -17.76
C GLU A 174 -7.77 -5.88 -16.53
N LEU A 175 -7.25 -6.32 -15.37
CA LEU A 175 -7.16 -5.49 -14.18
C LEU A 175 -6.31 -4.23 -14.44
N THR A 176 -5.17 -4.37 -15.11
CA THR A 176 -4.27 -3.25 -15.41
C THR A 176 -4.95 -2.20 -16.27
N LYS A 177 -5.74 -2.62 -17.27
CA LYS A 177 -6.53 -1.69 -18.09
C LYS A 177 -7.53 -0.91 -17.24
N ARG A 178 -8.25 -1.57 -16.34
CA ARG A 178 -9.18 -0.92 -15.40
C ARG A 178 -8.43 0.05 -14.49
N ALA A 179 -7.37 -0.44 -13.85
CA ALA A 179 -6.59 0.30 -12.87
C ALA A 179 -6.03 1.60 -13.44
N ARG A 180 -5.49 1.58 -14.67
CA ARG A 180 -5.03 2.80 -15.36
C ARG A 180 -6.14 3.83 -15.58
N GLY A 181 -7.36 3.39 -15.82
CA GLY A 181 -8.52 4.29 -15.90
C GLY A 181 -8.81 4.98 -14.57
N GLU A 182 -8.81 4.21 -13.48
CA GLU A 182 -9.01 4.73 -12.12
C GLU A 182 -7.88 5.69 -11.70
N TYR A 183 -6.62 5.34 -12.00
CA TYR A 183 -5.47 6.20 -11.71
C TYR A 183 -5.55 7.53 -12.46
N LYS A 184 -5.93 7.48 -13.74
CA LYS A 184 -6.13 8.69 -14.53
C LYS A 184 -7.19 9.59 -13.90
N THR A 185 -8.34 9.04 -13.50
CA THR A 185 -9.38 9.81 -12.82
C THR A 185 -8.94 10.38 -11.48
N ARG A 186 -8.03 9.70 -10.74
CA ARG A 186 -7.45 10.23 -9.50
C ARG A 186 -6.49 11.39 -9.79
N ASP A 187 -5.65 11.25 -10.82
CA ASP A 187 -4.67 12.26 -11.20
C ASP A 187 -5.36 13.53 -11.73
N GLU A 188 -6.44 13.40 -12.52
CA GLU A 188 -7.24 14.52 -13.03
C GLU A 188 -7.86 15.41 -11.92
N ARG A 189 -8.02 14.90 -10.69
CA ARG A 189 -8.59 15.68 -9.56
C ARG A 189 -7.65 16.77 -9.07
N VAL A 190 -6.34 16.56 -9.16
CA VAL A 190 -5.33 17.53 -8.70
C VAL A 190 -4.73 18.34 -9.84
N GLU A 191 -4.92 17.92 -11.10
CA GLU A 191 -4.30 18.52 -12.28
C GLU A 191 -4.63 20.02 -12.48
N ASN A 192 -5.79 20.48 -11.99
CA ASN A 192 -6.20 21.89 -12.12
C ASN A 192 -5.88 22.74 -10.88
N MET A 193 -5.16 22.19 -9.90
CA MET A 193 -4.78 22.92 -8.68
C MET A 193 -3.34 23.42 -8.82
N THR A 194 -3.12 24.68 -8.50
CA THR A 194 -1.78 25.28 -8.43
C THR A 194 -1.33 25.41 -6.99
N ASP A 195 -0.02 25.57 -6.79
CA ASP A 195 0.53 25.85 -5.49
C ASP A 195 -0.06 27.17 -4.95
N GLU A 196 -0.32 28.18 -5.78
CA GLU A 196 -0.95 29.45 -5.39
C GLU A 196 -2.41 29.31 -4.93
N ASP A 197 -3.13 28.25 -5.29
CA ASP A 197 -4.54 28.07 -4.94
C ASP A 197 -4.78 27.63 -3.49
N VAL A 198 -3.70 27.28 -2.76
CA VAL A 198 -3.80 26.71 -1.41
C VAL A 198 -2.91 27.43 -0.41
N GLU A 199 -3.34 27.53 0.85
CA GLU A 199 -2.52 28.08 1.95
C GLU A 199 -1.84 27.01 2.81
N THR A 200 -2.09 25.73 2.50
CA THR A 200 -1.64 24.59 3.29
C THR A 200 -1.01 23.56 2.39
N TYR A 201 0.23 23.19 2.69
CA TYR A 201 0.88 22.00 2.17
C TYR A 201 0.77 20.86 3.17
N TYR A 202 1.22 19.68 2.78
CA TYR A 202 1.27 18.54 3.69
C TYR A 202 2.66 17.94 3.74
N SER A 203 3.13 17.67 4.96
CA SER A 203 4.26 16.78 5.15
C SER A 203 3.85 15.33 4.90
N CYS A 204 4.82 14.48 4.60
CA CYS A 204 4.67 13.03 4.67
C CYS A 204 5.94 12.41 5.26
N THR A 205 5.77 11.64 6.34
CA THR A 205 6.85 10.95 7.07
C THR A 205 6.78 9.43 6.95
N LEU A 206 5.94 8.88 6.06
CA LEU A 206 5.77 7.42 5.88
C LEU A 206 7.09 6.68 5.64
N CYS A 207 8.02 7.28 4.89
CA CYS A 207 9.30 6.65 4.56
C CYS A 207 10.35 6.75 5.69
N GLN A 208 10.02 7.34 6.85
CA GLN A 208 10.95 7.40 7.99
C GLN A 208 11.22 6.04 8.63
N SER A 209 10.43 5.02 8.28
CA SER A 209 10.71 3.63 8.65
C SER A 209 12.09 3.15 8.21
N PHE A 210 12.56 3.60 7.04
CA PHE A 210 13.89 3.25 6.50
C PHE A 210 14.78 4.47 6.21
N ALA A 211 14.22 5.68 6.16
CA ALA A 211 14.95 6.93 5.95
C ALA A 211 14.62 7.94 7.08
N PRO A 212 15.21 7.81 8.28
CA PRO A 212 14.70 8.46 9.50
C PRO A 212 14.57 9.98 9.46
N ASN A 213 15.44 10.66 8.70
CA ASN A 213 15.44 12.12 8.60
C ASN A 213 14.70 12.64 7.36
N HIS A 214 14.09 11.76 6.56
CA HIS A 214 13.39 12.15 5.34
C HIS A 214 11.99 12.69 5.67
N VAL A 215 11.63 13.79 5.02
CA VAL A 215 10.28 14.37 5.04
C VAL A 215 9.98 14.83 3.63
N CYS A 216 8.86 14.37 3.06
CA CYS A 216 8.33 14.98 1.85
C CYS A 216 7.47 16.18 2.24
N THR A 217 7.61 17.29 1.51
CA THR A 217 6.59 18.35 1.44
C THR A 217 5.83 18.17 0.15
N VAL A 218 4.52 17.98 0.25
CA VAL A 218 3.61 17.72 -0.86
C VAL A 218 2.73 18.95 -1.08
N SER A 219 2.74 19.45 -2.31
CA SER A 219 1.91 20.57 -2.78
C SER A 219 1.09 20.12 -4.00
N PRO A 220 0.09 20.89 -4.44
CA PRO A 220 -0.68 20.57 -5.65
C PRO A 220 0.19 20.27 -6.86
N GLU A 221 1.24 21.08 -7.10
CA GLU A 221 2.12 20.93 -8.26
C GLU A 221 3.36 20.05 -7.99
N ARG A 222 3.54 19.62 -6.74
CA ARG A 222 4.63 18.74 -6.32
C ARG A 222 4.11 17.54 -5.55
N THR A 223 3.73 16.52 -6.31
CA THR A 223 3.39 15.18 -5.79
C THR A 223 4.56 14.59 -5.00
N GLY A 224 4.26 13.76 -3.99
CA GLY A 224 5.29 13.05 -3.24
C GLY A 224 6.18 12.23 -4.18
N LEU A 225 7.49 12.20 -3.93
CA LEU A 225 8.48 11.59 -4.85
C LEU A 225 8.23 10.11 -5.16
N CYS A 226 7.46 9.42 -4.31
CA CYS A 226 7.05 8.07 -4.60
C CYS A 226 6.18 8.02 -5.86
N GLY A 227 5.37 9.03 -6.14
CA GLY A 227 4.36 9.06 -7.22
C GLY A 227 3.03 8.42 -6.84
N ALA A 228 2.86 8.03 -5.57
CA ALA A 228 1.66 7.37 -5.07
C ALA A 228 0.69 8.30 -4.33
N TYR A 229 1.20 9.39 -3.73
CA TYR A 229 0.44 10.37 -2.94
C TYR A 229 0.59 11.77 -3.53
N ASN A 230 -0.53 12.39 -3.88
CA ASN A 230 -0.64 13.80 -4.20
C ASN A 230 -1.12 14.63 -2.99
N TRP A 231 -1.37 15.93 -3.19
CA TRP A 231 -1.81 16.84 -2.15
C TRP A 231 -3.18 16.46 -1.54
N MET A 232 -4.14 16.07 -2.38
CA MET A 232 -5.48 15.65 -1.95
C MET A 232 -5.40 14.38 -1.08
N ASP A 233 -4.54 13.44 -1.46
CA ASP A 233 -4.33 12.20 -0.70
C ASP A 233 -3.77 12.50 0.70
N CYS A 234 -2.82 13.44 0.79
CA CYS A 234 -2.23 13.83 2.07
C CYS A 234 -3.25 14.55 2.97
N LYS A 235 -4.10 15.39 2.38
CA LYS A 235 -5.23 16.03 3.08
C LYS A 235 -6.20 15.00 3.63
N ALA A 236 -6.69 14.10 2.79
CA ALA A 236 -7.63 13.05 3.22
C ALA A 236 -7.00 12.09 4.25
N SER A 237 -5.70 11.80 4.15
CA SER A 237 -4.96 11.00 5.14
C SER A 237 -4.95 11.66 6.52
N PHE A 238 -4.73 12.98 6.58
CA PHE A 238 -4.81 13.75 7.83
C PHE A 238 -6.24 13.77 8.40
N GLU A 239 -7.26 13.90 7.56
CA GLU A 239 -8.67 13.86 8.00
C GLU A 239 -9.04 12.51 8.63
N ILE A 240 -8.54 11.39 8.08
CA ILE A 240 -8.75 10.04 8.62
C ILE A 240 -8.00 9.86 9.95
N ASN A 241 -6.73 10.28 10.00
CA ASN A 241 -5.87 10.12 11.16
C ASN A 241 -5.03 11.39 11.42
N PRO A 242 -5.51 12.29 12.29
CA PRO A 242 -4.80 13.52 12.63
C PRO A 242 -3.44 13.28 13.32
N THR A 243 -3.22 12.08 13.87
CA THR A 243 -1.93 11.67 14.46
C THR A 243 -1.06 10.85 13.50
N GLY A 244 -1.46 10.80 12.23
CA GLY A 244 -0.81 10.05 11.17
C GLY A 244 0.45 10.74 10.61
N PRO A 245 1.03 10.14 9.57
CA PRO A 245 2.29 10.60 8.98
C PRO A 245 2.14 11.83 8.08
N ASN A 246 0.90 12.21 7.76
CA ASN A 246 0.60 13.41 6.98
C ASN A 246 0.13 14.51 7.91
N GLN A 247 0.89 15.61 7.96
CA GLN A 247 0.58 16.75 8.84
C GLN A 247 0.52 18.03 8.02
N PRO A 248 -0.44 18.94 8.30
CA PRO A 248 -0.56 20.21 7.58
C PRO A 248 0.64 21.11 7.87
N ILE A 249 1.07 21.83 6.83
CA ILE A 249 2.08 22.87 6.88
C ILE A 249 1.43 24.13 6.34
N GLU A 250 1.10 25.08 7.21
CA GLU A 250 0.65 26.41 6.78
C GLU A 250 1.81 27.15 6.11
N LYS A 251 1.53 27.81 4.99
CA LYS A 251 2.51 28.65 4.32
C LYS A 251 2.87 29.84 5.22
N GLY A 252 4.17 30.06 5.37
CA GLY A 252 4.71 31.23 6.07
C GLY A 252 4.88 32.42 5.15
N GLU A 253 5.71 33.37 5.59
CA GLU A 253 6.20 34.44 4.74
C GLU A 253 7.06 33.86 3.61
N CYS A 254 6.68 34.13 2.36
CA CYS A 254 7.47 33.74 1.19
C CYS A 254 8.71 34.63 1.07
N LEU A 255 9.88 34.01 1.20
CA LEU A 255 11.18 34.67 1.07
C LEU A 255 11.63 34.73 -0.39
N ASP A 256 11.34 33.69 -1.17
CA ASP A 256 11.66 33.62 -2.60
C ASP A 256 10.67 32.71 -3.34
N ALA A 257 9.81 33.31 -4.17
CA ALA A 257 8.80 32.59 -4.96
C ALA A 257 9.38 31.76 -6.11
N VAL A 258 10.59 32.07 -6.61
CA VAL A 258 11.25 31.30 -7.67
C VAL A 258 11.86 30.01 -7.10
N LEU A 259 12.38 30.08 -5.87
CA LEU A 259 12.98 28.92 -5.19
C LEU A 259 11.99 28.14 -4.31
N GLY A 260 10.84 28.74 -3.96
CA GLY A 260 9.85 28.17 -3.05
C GLY A 260 10.32 28.16 -1.60
N GLN A 261 10.83 29.30 -1.10
CA GLN A 261 11.38 29.47 0.25
C GLN A 261 10.46 30.27 1.17
#